data_AF-A0A962YGY5-F1
#
_entry.id   AF-A0A962YGY5-F1
#
_cell.length_a   1.000
_cell.length_b   1.000
_cell.length_c   1.000
_cell.angle_alpha   90.00
_cell.angle_beta   90.00
_cell.angle_gamma   90.00
#
_symmetry.space_group_name_H-M   'P 1'
#
loop_
_entity.id
_entity.type
_entity.pdbx_description
1 polymer ?
#
loop_
_entity_poly.entity_id
_entity_poly.type
_entity_poly.pdbx_seq_one_letter_code
_entity_poly.pdbx_strand_id
1 'polypeptide(L)' 'PDFAALAQAYGGFGAIVNSADEFPAAFEQAVAAGKPALLELRLDLEALTPRASLSDIRAQALAGKA' A
#
# COMPACT_ATOMS: atom_id res chain seq x y z
N PRO A 1 -4.03 -11.20 0.97
CA PRO A 1 -2.93 -12.03 0.44
C PRO A 1 -1.60 -11.41 0.85
N ASP A 2 -0.58 -12.22 1.13
CA ASP A 2 0.78 -11.75 1.41
C ASP A 2 1.62 -11.87 0.14
N PHE A 3 1.76 -10.78 -0.60
CA PHE A 3 2.45 -10.79 -1.88
C PHE A 3 3.96 -10.74 -1.71
N ALA A 4 4.45 -10.13 -0.63
CA ALA A 4 5.86 -10.14 -0.29
C ALA A 4 6.35 -11.57 -0.02
N ALA A 5 5.61 -12.35 0.76
CA ALA A 5 5.92 -13.76 1.00
C ALA A 5 5.88 -14.58 -0.30
N LEU A 6 4.93 -14.29 -1.20
CA LEU A 6 4.84 -14.96 -2.49
C LEU A 6 6.10 -14.70 -3.34
N ALA A 7 6.52 -13.43 -3.44
CA ALA A 7 7.72 -13.07 -4.19
C ALA A 7 8.97 -13.77 -3.64
N GLN A 8 9.09 -13.88 -2.32
CA GLN A 8 10.19 -14.61 -1.67
C GLN A 8 10.14 -16.11 -1.97
N ALA A 9 8.96 -16.73 -1.97
CA ALA A 9 8.79 -18.16 -2.28
C ALA A 9 9.23 -18.53 -3.71
N TYR A 10 9.09 -17.59 -4.65
CA TYR A 10 9.59 -17.76 -6.03
C TYR A 10 11.06 -17.32 -6.21
N GLY A 11 11.79 -17.05 -5.13
CA GLY A 11 13.19 -16.66 -5.16
C GLY A 11 13.42 -15.18 -5.48
N GLY A 12 12.37 -14.36 -5.51
CA GLY A 12 12.43 -12.92 -5.69
C GLY A 12 12.68 -12.14 -4.40
N PHE A 13 12.70 -10.82 -4.51
CA PHE A 13 12.65 -9.88 -3.39
C PHE A 13 11.18 -9.54 -3.10
N GLY A 14 10.78 -9.55 -1.84
CA GLY A 14 9.44 -9.16 -1.41
C GLY A 14 9.54 -8.29 -0.17
N ALA A 15 8.97 -7.08 -0.22
CA ALA A 15 8.86 -6.20 0.95
C ALA A 15 7.47 -5.59 1.04
N ILE A 16 7.05 -5.27 2.27
CA ILE A 16 5.81 -4.55 2.57
C ILE A 16 6.21 -3.12 2.95
N VAL A 17 5.53 -2.15 2.38
CA VAL A 17 5.72 -0.72 2.63
C VAL A 17 4.42 -0.18 3.20
N ASN A 18 4.43 0.27 4.45
CA ASN A 18 3.22 0.73 5.15
C ASN A 18 3.05 2.25 5.12
N SER A 19 4.09 2.99 4.75
CA SER A 19 4.08 4.45 4.69
C SER A 19 4.94 4.96 3.53
N ALA A 20 4.69 6.19 3.08
CA ALA A 20 5.45 6.79 1.99
C ALA A 20 6.96 6.92 2.32
N ASP A 21 7.28 7.15 3.60
CA ASP A 21 8.66 7.33 4.08
C ASP A 21 9.47 6.02 4.07
N GLU A 22 8.81 4.86 4.10
CA GLU A 22 9.44 3.54 3.99
C GLU A 22 9.83 3.20 2.55
N PHE A 23 9.21 3.86 1.55
CA PHE A 23 9.39 3.52 0.14
C PHE A 23 10.83 3.68 -0.36
N PRO A 24 11.54 4.79 -0.10
CA PRO A 24 12.90 4.98 -0.63
C PRO A 24 13.86 3.85 -0.20
N ALA A 25 13.82 3.47 1.08
CA ALA A 25 14.65 2.40 1.62
C ALA A 25 14.28 1.04 1.02
N ALA A 26 12.98 0.73 0.89
CA ALA A 26 12.52 -0.53 0.31
C ALA A 26 12.89 -0.63 -1.18
N PHE A 27 12.85 0.50 -1.91
CA PHE A 27 13.26 0.56 -3.32
C PHE A 27 14.76 0.32 -3.48
N GLU A 28 15.62 0.98 -2.69
CA GLU A 28 17.07 0.76 -2.73
C GLU A 28 17.42 -0.72 -2.44
N GLN A 29 16.77 -1.33 -1.46
CA GLN A 29 16.94 -2.76 -1.15
C GLN A 29 16.50 -3.65 -2.31
N ALA A 30 15.38 -3.34 -2.96
CA ALA A 30 14.89 -4.09 -4.11
C ALA A 30 15.87 -4.03 -5.30
N VAL A 31 16.44 -2.85 -5.58
CA VAL A 31 17.45 -2.67 -6.63
C VAL A 31 18.74 -3.43 -6.29
N ALA A 32 19.22 -3.29 -5.05
CA ALA A 32 20.42 -3.97 -4.56
C ALA A 32 20.28 -5.51 -4.55
N ALA A 33 19.06 -6.02 -4.42
CA ALA A 33 18.79 -7.46 -4.37
C ALA A 33 19.10 -8.19 -5.68
N GLY A 34 19.18 -7.48 -6.82
CA GLY A 34 19.59 -8.05 -8.10
C GLY A 34 18.69 -9.20 -8.62
N LYS A 35 17.45 -9.27 -8.13
CA LYS A 35 16.47 -10.32 -8.43
C LYS A 35 15.10 -9.69 -8.72
N PRO A 36 14.16 -10.42 -9.36
CA PRO A 36 12.79 -9.94 -9.52
C PRO A 36 12.21 -9.49 -8.17
N ALA A 37 11.68 -8.27 -8.11
CA ALA A 37 11.29 -7.63 -6.86
C ALA A 37 9.81 -7.22 -6.86
N LEU A 38 9.15 -7.41 -5.73
CA LEU A 38 7.78 -6.98 -5.47
C LEU A 38 7.73 -6.14 -4.19
N LEU A 39 7.16 -4.95 -4.29
CA LEU A 39 6.89 -4.05 -3.18
C LEU A 39 5.38 -3.98 -2.98
N GLU A 40 4.88 -4.52 -1.88
CA GLU A 40 3.49 -4.43 -1.47
C GLU A 40 3.26 -3.10 -0.75
N LEU A 41 2.73 -2.10 -1.48
CA LEU A 41 2.38 -0.81 -0.91
C LEU A 41 1.03 -0.90 -0.21
N ARG A 42 1.03 -0.85 1.12
CA ARG A 42 -0.19 -0.79 1.92
C ARG A 42 -0.56 0.67 2.11
N LEU A 43 -1.53 1.10 1.31
CA LEU A 43 -2.15 2.40 1.43
C LEU A 43 -3.38 2.27 2.33
N ASP A 44 -3.57 3.25 3.21
CA ASP A 44 -4.84 3.41 3.89
C ASP A 44 -5.90 3.80 2.85
N LEU A 45 -7.01 3.05 2.83
CA LEU A 45 -8.14 3.31 1.94
C LEU A 45 -8.78 4.67 2.21
N GLU A 46 -8.63 5.23 3.42
CA GLU A 46 -9.13 6.57 3.74
C GLU A 46 -8.34 7.70 3.03
N ALA A 47 -7.11 7.44 2.57
CA ALA A 47 -6.26 8.43 1.90
C ALA A 47 -6.46 8.50 0.36
N LEU A 48 -7.28 7.61 -0.22
CA LEU A 48 -7.38 7.42 -1.68
C LEU A 48 -8.36 8.37 -2.39
N THR A 49 -9.01 9.30 -1.69
CA THR A 49 -10.00 10.22 -2.29
C THR A 49 -9.56 11.69 -2.18
N PRO A 50 -9.24 12.37 -3.31
CA PRO A 50 -8.86 13.80 -3.34
C PRO A 50 -9.94 14.79 -2.90
N ARG A 51 -11.15 14.34 -2.52
CA ARG A 51 -12.31 15.22 -2.32
C ARG A 51 -13.17 14.95 -1.07
N ALA A 52 -12.98 13.84 -0.37
CA ALA A 52 -13.73 13.50 0.85
C ALA A 52 -13.26 12.14 1.33
N SER A 53 -12.87 11.99 2.61
CA SER A 53 -12.58 10.67 3.18
C SER A 53 -13.80 9.75 3.06
N LEU A 54 -13.59 8.43 3.14
CA LEU A 54 -14.70 7.47 3.13
C LEU A 54 -15.68 7.72 4.30
N SER A 55 -15.15 8.21 5.41
CA SER A 55 -15.86 8.72 6.57
C SER A 55 -16.74 9.94 6.23
N ASP A 56 -16.23 10.91 5.46
CA ASP A 56 -17.00 12.08 5.00
C ASP A 56 -18.16 11.71 4.05
N ILE A 57 -17.95 10.74 3.17
CA ILE A 57 -18.99 10.23 2.26
C ILE A 57 -20.12 9.57 3.07
N ARG A 58 -19.76 8.78 4.09
CA ARG A 58 -20.71 8.11 4.97
C ARG A 58 -21.52 9.10 5.81
N ALA A 59 -20.87 10.14 6.33
CA ALA A 59 -21.54 11.21 7.07
C ALA A 59 -22.57 11.96 6.21
N GLN A 60 -22.20 12.31 4.96
CA GLN A 60 -23.11 12.97 4.01
C GLN A 60 -24.33 12.11 3.64
N ALA A 61 -24.14 10.81 3.42
CA ALA A 61 -25.23 9.89 3.11
C ALA A 61 -26.23 9.71 4.27
N LEU A 62 -25.78 9.82 5.52
CA LEU A 62 -26.63 9.79 6.70
C LEU A 62 -27.37 11.12 6.92
N ALA A 63 -26.71 12.26 6.66
CA ALA A 63 -27.30 13.58 6.77
C ALA A 63 -28.40 13.86 5.74
N GLY A 64 -28.31 13.29 4.53
CA GLY A 64 -29.33 13.42 3.49
C GLY A 64 -30.57 12.53 3.66
N LYS A 65 -30.66 11.77 4.76
CA LYS A 65 -31.76 10.83 5.04
C LYS A 65 -32.71 11.32 6.16
N ALA A 66 -32.57 12.58 6.58
CA ALA A 66 -33.40 13.25 7.58
C ALA A 66 -34.37 14.24 6.93
#